data_AF-A0A0D6L5B4-F1
#
_entry.id   AF-A0A0D6L5B4-F1
#
_cell.length_a   1.000
_cell.length_b   1.000
_cell.length_c   1.000
_cell.angle_alpha   90.00
_cell.angle_beta   90.00
_cell.angle_gamma   90.00
#
_symmetry.space_group_name_H-M   'P 1'
#
loop_
_entity.id
_entity.type
_entity.pdbx_description
1 polymer ?
#
loop_
_entity_poly.entity_id
_entity_poly.type
_entity_poly.pdbx_seq_one_letter_code
_entity_poly.pdbx_strand_id
1 'polypeptide(L)'
;MQVPRSRQENKSLKEGFVDDNNEHLSYFNFPVLWPATACAVFCTTLFGVGVAGSLYTDYIPTEIELKRTFFASYGTSHFTCNTTLPFPKNGIPSILNLFEINVIGNVLFRLCVCIPMVVRIFVSNCHSYVLRAEYEALPFFFRVSIELVPLLTTIEVITMALFSIITVHSDFPEVNRFCKIVFVMTAGVNMVLTSAIQYSFSKSSQQRIDHVSAAVKMATACAFCYLAPQYFQHHHSAISFPICFSYMPRIYAFMEYVIIVAYGTFHITSLIDIRHISFMCYPRTCSGECEPLDPLNFAKGRALLVALASNAESFEQG
;
A
#
# COMPACT_ATOMS: atom_id res chain seq x y z
N MET A 1 35.41 -25.50 28.00
CA MET A 1 34.02 -25.66 27.50
C MET A 1 34.04 -26.74 26.43
N GLN A 2 33.21 -27.77 26.56
CA GLN A 2 33.06 -28.80 25.53
C GLN A 2 32.33 -28.19 24.33
N VAL A 3 32.93 -28.28 23.15
CA VAL A 3 32.25 -27.85 21.91
C VAL A 3 31.21 -28.93 21.58
N PRO A 4 29.90 -28.59 21.55
CA PRO A 4 28.86 -29.58 21.29
C PRO A 4 29.00 -30.16 19.88
N ARG A 5 28.78 -31.47 19.74
CA ARG A 5 28.96 -32.19 18.47
C ARG A 5 27.71 -32.15 17.58
N SER A 6 26.55 -31.80 18.13
CA SER A 6 25.31 -31.70 17.39
C SER A 6 24.40 -30.55 17.86
N ARG A 7 23.49 -30.12 16.98
CA ARG A 7 22.50 -29.06 17.26
C ARG A 7 21.51 -29.45 18.37
N GLN A 8 21.24 -30.74 18.51
CA GLN A 8 20.36 -31.30 19.54
C GLN A 8 21.03 -31.32 20.92
N GLU A 9 22.30 -31.75 20.96
CA GLU A 9 23.12 -31.76 22.19
C GLU A 9 23.29 -30.33 22.74
N ASN A 10 23.46 -29.36 21.86
CA ASN A 10 23.55 -27.95 22.24
C ASN A 10 22.23 -27.42 22.85
N LYS A 11 21.08 -27.78 22.27
CA LYS A 11 19.76 -27.44 22.83
C LYS A 11 19.55 -28.04 24.22
N SER A 12 19.95 -29.29 24.44
CA SER A 12 19.87 -29.92 25.77
C SER A 12 20.86 -29.32 26.77
N LEU A 13 22.03 -28.87 26.33
CA LEU A 13 23.02 -28.21 27.20
C LEU A 13 22.60 -26.79 27.60
N LYS A 14 21.75 -26.14 26.79
CA LYS A 14 21.19 -24.82 27.04
C LYS A 14 19.79 -24.84 27.69
N GLU A 15 19.26 -26.02 27.96
CA GLU A 15 17.95 -26.17 28.62
C GLU A 15 18.04 -25.58 30.04
N GLY A 16 17.33 -24.47 30.27
CA GLY A 16 17.36 -23.72 31.53
C GLY A 16 18.28 -22.49 31.55
N PHE A 17 19.08 -22.26 30.51
CA PHE A 17 19.78 -20.99 30.31
C PHE A 17 18.85 -20.00 29.59
N VAL A 18 18.58 -18.86 30.22
CA VAL A 18 17.91 -17.74 29.56
C VAL A 18 18.97 -17.01 28.76
N ASP A 19 18.90 -17.08 27.44
CA ASP A 19 19.76 -16.28 26.56
C ASP A 19 19.48 -14.80 26.86
N ASP A 20 20.54 -14.06 27.21
CA ASP A 20 20.39 -12.66 27.58
C ASP A 20 19.87 -11.87 26.37
N ASN A 21 18.78 -11.11 26.56
CA ASN A 21 18.14 -10.39 25.48
C ASN A 21 19.00 -9.17 25.14
N ASN A 22 19.97 -9.41 24.26
CA ASN A 22 21.07 -8.51 23.95
C ASN A 22 20.67 -7.32 23.05
N GLU A 23 19.44 -6.83 23.14
CA GLU A 23 18.98 -5.66 22.36
C GLU A 23 19.88 -4.44 22.58
N HIS A 24 20.43 -4.27 23.78
CA HIS A 24 21.38 -3.22 24.14
C HIS A 24 22.76 -3.39 23.46
N LEU A 25 23.09 -4.58 22.97
CA LEU A 25 24.29 -4.87 22.17
C LEU A 25 24.02 -4.81 20.65
N SER A 26 22.78 -4.52 20.24
CA SER A 26 22.49 -4.28 18.82
C SER A 26 23.25 -3.05 18.34
N TYR A 27 24.01 -3.21 17.26
CA TYR A 27 24.85 -2.13 16.73
C TYR A 27 24.00 -1.08 16.01
N PHE A 28 22.89 -1.55 15.40
CA PHE A 28 21.90 -0.70 14.75
C PHE A 28 20.49 -1.22 15.02
N ASN A 29 19.62 -0.29 15.40
CA ASN A 29 18.17 -0.47 15.48
C ASN A 29 17.51 0.53 14.53
N PHE A 30 17.04 0.06 13.39
CA PHE A 30 16.32 0.86 12.40
C PHE A 30 14.82 0.58 12.47
N PRO A 31 14.03 1.44 13.15
CA PRO A 31 12.57 1.32 13.15
C PRO A 31 12.00 1.58 11.75
N VAL A 32 11.21 0.64 11.24
CA VAL A 32 10.58 0.73 9.90
C VAL A 32 9.53 1.84 9.84
N LEU A 33 9.00 2.24 11.00
CA LEU A 33 7.97 3.26 11.14
C LEU A 33 8.36 4.62 10.55
N TRP A 34 9.61 5.07 10.75
CA TRP A 34 10.04 6.40 10.32
C TRP A 34 10.07 6.55 8.79
N PRO A 35 10.75 5.66 8.04
CA PRO A 35 10.68 5.67 6.57
C PRO A 35 9.25 5.55 6.04
N ALA A 36 8.43 4.67 6.62
CA ALA A 36 7.05 4.47 6.19
C ALA A 36 6.19 5.73 6.43
N THR A 37 6.38 6.40 7.57
CA THR A 37 5.66 7.63 7.92
C THR A 37 6.08 8.80 7.03
N ALA A 38 7.38 8.98 6.80
CA ALA A 38 7.89 10.00 5.86
C ALA A 38 7.32 9.78 4.46
N CYS A 39 7.25 8.52 4.01
CA CYS A 39 6.66 8.15 2.74
C CYS A 39 5.15 8.46 2.68
N ALA A 40 4.40 8.15 3.74
CA ALA A 40 2.97 8.48 3.82
C ALA A 40 2.69 9.99 3.80
N VAL A 41 3.47 10.78 4.55
CA VAL A 41 3.38 12.26 4.55
C VAL A 41 3.70 12.82 3.17
N PHE A 42 4.75 12.32 2.52
CA PHE A 42 5.12 12.71 1.18
C PHE A 42 3.99 12.44 0.17
N CYS A 43 3.40 11.23 0.19
CA CYS A 43 2.32 10.86 -0.72
C CYS A 43 1.06 11.70 -0.49
N THR A 44 0.62 11.84 0.76
CA THR A 44 -0.56 12.64 1.10
C THR A 44 -0.39 14.12 0.72
N THR A 45 0.82 14.66 0.88
CA THR A 45 1.15 16.02 0.46
C THR A 45 1.09 16.15 -1.06
N LEU A 46 1.74 15.27 -1.81
CA LEU A 46 1.69 15.30 -3.28
C LEU A 46 0.28 15.14 -3.83
N PHE A 47 -0.52 14.25 -3.23
CA PHE A 47 -1.91 14.06 -3.62
C PHE A 47 -2.73 15.34 -3.39
N GLY A 48 -2.60 15.96 -2.22
CA GLY A 48 -3.30 17.20 -1.88
C GLY A 48 -2.90 18.37 -2.78
N VAL A 49 -1.59 18.55 -3.02
CA VAL A 49 -1.07 19.56 -3.95
C VAL A 49 -1.52 19.27 -5.39
N GLY A 50 -1.60 18.00 -5.78
CA GLY A 50 -2.14 17.58 -7.07
C GLY A 50 -3.58 17.99 -7.25
N VAL A 51 -4.43 17.73 -6.25
CA VAL A 51 -5.85 18.16 -6.30
C VAL A 51 -5.95 19.67 -6.38
N ALA A 52 -5.27 20.40 -5.49
CA ALA A 52 -5.34 21.86 -5.45
C ALA A 52 -4.79 22.51 -6.74
N GLY A 53 -3.65 22.03 -7.23
CA GLY A 53 -3.02 22.52 -8.46
C GLY A 53 -3.86 22.25 -9.70
N SER A 54 -4.52 21.09 -9.76
CA SER A 54 -5.42 20.79 -10.87
C SER A 54 -6.72 21.57 -10.80
N LEU A 55 -7.29 21.83 -9.61
CA LEU A 55 -8.46 22.68 -9.46
C LEU A 55 -8.15 24.13 -9.87
N TYR A 56 -6.94 24.61 -9.59
CA TYR A 56 -6.51 25.96 -9.98
C TYR A 56 -6.36 26.12 -11.50
N THR A 57 -5.96 25.05 -12.19
CA THR A 57 -5.73 25.04 -13.64
C THR A 57 -6.83 24.31 -14.42
N ASP A 58 -7.96 24.02 -13.78
CA ASP A 58 -9.10 23.31 -14.38
C ASP A 58 -9.75 24.19 -15.45
N TYR A 59 -9.94 23.62 -16.64
CA TYR A 59 -10.64 24.27 -17.74
C TYR A 59 -12.10 23.83 -17.77
N ILE A 60 -13.02 24.78 -17.61
CA ILE A 60 -14.46 24.52 -17.69
C ILE A 60 -14.93 24.85 -19.12
N PRO A 61 -15.25 23.84 -19.95
CA PRO A 61 -15.71 24.08 -21.31
C PRO A 61 -17.11 24.71 -21.33
N THR A 62 -17.35 25.58 -22.29
CA THR A 62 -18.67 26.19 -22.51
C THR A 62 -19.65 25.23 -23.21
N GLU A 63 -20.97 25.42 -23.05
CA GLU A 63 -21.98 24.54 -23.67
C GLU A 63 -21.86 24.45 -25.21
N ILE A 64 -21.31 25.49 -25.85
CA ILE A 64 -21.10 25.54 -27.30
C ILE A 64 -19.88 24.70 -27.69
N GLU A 65 -18.81 24.77 -26.89
CA GLU A 65 -17.62 23.94 -27.06
C GLU A 65 -17.91 22.47 -26.79
N LEU A 66 -18.77 22.14 -25.81
CA LEU A 66 -19.24 20.77 -25.58
C LEU A 66 -20.07 20.19 -26.74
N LYS A 67 -20.71 21.03 -27.56
CA LYS A 67 -21.50 20.60 -28.74
C LYS A 67 -20.67 20.48 -30.02
N ARG A 68 -19.42 20.94 -30.00
CA ARG A 68 -18.51 20.94 -31.15
C ARG A 68 -17.21 20.24 -30.76
N THR A 69 -16.37 19.93 -31.73
CA THR A 69 -15.02 19.47 -31.42
C THR A 69 -14.21 20.65 -30.89
N PHE A 70 -13.56 20.51 -29.74
CA PHE A 70 -12.68 21.53 -29.18
C PHE A 70 -11.30 20.95 -28.82
N PHE A 71 -10.28 21.81 -28.77
CA PHE A 71 -8.93 21.42 -28.40
C PHE A 71 -8.68 21.78 -26.94
N ALA A 72 -8.44 20.78 -26.11
CA ALA A 72 -8.06 20.97 -24.73
C ALA A 72 -6.53 20.98 -24.60
N SER A 73 -5.99 21.89 -23.78
CA SER A 73 -4.56 21.96 -23.50
C SER A 73 -4.16 20.95 -22.43
N TYR A 74 -3.13 20.17 -22.70
CA TYR A 74 -2.50 19.24 -21.76
C TYR A 74 -1.01 19.57 -21.67
N GLY A 75 -0.67 20.62 -20.92
CA GLY A 75 0.71 21.10 -20.81
C GLY A 75 1.19 21.65 -22.15
N THR A 76 2.18 20.99 -22.76
CA THR A 76 2.70 21.37 -24.08
C THR A 76 1.97 20.69 -25.25
N SER A 77 1.13 19.69 -24.99
CA SER A 77 0.33 19.01 -26.01
C SER A 77 -1.13 19.49 -25.98
N HIS A 78 -1.84 19.21 -27.06
CA HIS A 78 -3.28 19.43 -27.16
C HIS A 78 -3.95 18.10 -27.51
N PHE A 79 -5.10 17.82 -26.91
CA PHE A 79 -5.93 16.69 -27.31
C PHE A 79 -7.26 17.17 -27.86
N THR A 80 -7.70 16.50 -28.92
CA THR A 80 -8.96 16.78 -29.60
C THR A 80 -10.09 16.12 -28.82
N CYS A 81 -11.05 16.92 -28.39
CA CYS A 81 -12.18 16.48 -27.61
C CYS A 81 -13.45 16.50 -28.45
N ASN A 82 -14.07 15.33 -28.60
CA ASN A 82 -15.33 15.15 -29.30
C ASN A 82 -16.28 14.36 -28.40
N THR A 83 -17.06 15.06 -27.59
CA THR A 83 -18.02 14.44 -26.68
C THR A 83 -19.43 14.93 -26.99
N THR A 84 -20.41 14.03 -26.89
CA THR A 84 -21.84 14.38 -26.96
C THR A 84 -22.47 14.43 -25.57
N LEU A 85 -21.67 14.22 -24.52
CA LEU A 85 -22.14 14.21 -23.14
C LEU A 85 -22.40 15.64 -22.67
N PRO A 86 -23.63 15.97 -22.22
CA PRO A 86 -23.92 17.29 -21.70
C PRO A 86 -23.22 17.50 -20.36
N PHE A 87 -22.87 18.76 -20.09
CA PHE A 87 -22.34 19.12 -18.78
C PHE A 87 -23.40 18.86 -17.68
N PRO A 88 -23.04 18.19 -16.57
CA PRO A 88 -23.99 17.92 -15.51
C PRO A 88 -24.44 19.22 -14.82
N LYS A 89 -25.76 19.46 -14.77
CA LYS A 89 -26.36 20.69 -14.20
C LYS A 89 -25.96 21.01 -12.75
N ASN A 90 -25.48 20.00 -12.00
CA ASN A 90 -25.02 20.10 -10.62
C ASN A 90 -23.67 19.40 -10.43
N GLY A 91 -22.80 19.44 -11.44
CA GLY A 91 -21.51 18.76 -11.44
C GLY A 91 -20.57 19.22 -10.32
N ILE A 92 -19.80 18.28 -9.76
CA ILE A 92 -18.67 18.55 -8.86
C ILE A 92 -17.45 17.87 -9.50
N PRO A 93 -16.22 18.45 -9.40
CA PRO A 93 -15.02 17.87 -10.01
C PRO A 93 -14.67 16.50 -9.43
N SER A 94 -14.61 15.48 -10.28
CA SER A 94 -14.03 14.18 -9.94
C SER A 94 -12.51 14.29 -9.89
N ILE A 95 -11.87 13.74 -8.86
CA ILE A 95 -10.42 13.87 -8.66
C ILE A 95 -9.66 13.07 -9.72
N LEU A 96 -10.10 11.84 -10.01
CA LEU A 96 -9.50 10.97 -11.02
C LEU A 96 -9.64 11.56 -12.43
N ASN A 97 -10.82 12.09 -12.78
CA ASN A 97 -10.98 12.77 -14.07
C ASN A 97 -10.15 14.05 -14.14
N LEU A 98 -10.07 14.78 -13.02
CA LEU A 98 -9.25 15.97 -12.92
C LEU A 98 -7.76 15.64 -13.13
N PHE A 99 -7.26 14.53 -12.59
CA PHE A 99 -5.90 14.05 -12.84
C PHE A 99 -5.69 13.48 -14.24
N GLU A 100 -6.75 13.06 -14.92
CA GLU A 100 -6.68 12.56 -16.29
C GLU A 100 -6.56 13.72 -17.29
N ILE A 101 -7.29 14.80 -17.05
CA ILE A 101 -7.39 15.96 -17.95
C ILE A 101 -6.31 17.02 -17.66
N ASN A 102 -5.70 16.98 -16.46
CA ASN A 102 -4.73 17.99 -16.03
C ASN A 102 -3.32 17.41 -15.85
N VAL A 103 -2.32 18.02 -16.50
CA VAL A 103 -0.92 17.60 -16.41
C VAL A 103 -0.36 17.67 -15.00
N ILE A 104 -0.66 18.74 -14.24
CA ILE A 104 -0.11 18.94 -12.91
C ILE A 104 -0.60 17.82 -11.99
N GLY A 105 -1.91 17.56 -11.99
CA GLY A 105 -2.50 16.45 -11.25
C GLY A 105 -1.96 15.11 -11.68
N ASN A 106 -1.86 14.87 -12.99
CA ASN A 106 -1.36 13.62 -13.52
C ASN A 106 0.08 13.33 -13.05
N VAL A 107 0.98 14.30 -13.19
CA VAL A 107 2.38 14.16 -12.78
C VAL A 107 2.50 13.95 -11.28
N LEU A 108 1.81 14.75 -10.47
CA LEU A 108 1.85 14.62 -9.01
C LEU A 108 1.23 13.30 -8.54
N PHE A 109 0.17 12.82 -9.21
CA PHE A 109 -0.43 11.52 -8.93
C PHE A 109 0.54 10.37 -9.25
N ARG A 110 1.26 10.42 -10.38
CA ARG A 110 2.31 9.43 -10.70
C ARG A 110 3.40 9.41 -9.64
N LEU A 111 3.90 10.57 -9.22
CA LEU A 111 4.92 10.67 -8.17
C LEU A 111 4.39 10.11 -6.83
N CYS A 112 3.14 10.42 -6.49
CA CYS A 112 2.45 9.92 -5.31
C CYS A 112 2.30 8.39 -5.30
N VAL A 113 2.18 7.73 -6.46
CA VAL A 113 1.94 6.28 -6.54
C VAL A 113 3.23 5.50 -6.77
N CYS A 114 4.10 5.96 -7.67
CA CYS A 114 5.27 5.21 -8.12
C CYS A 114 6.44 5.26 -7.12
N ILE A 115 6.70 6.41 -6.48
CA ILE A 115 7.79 6.54 -5.50
C ILE A 115 7.59 5.63 -4.28
N PRO A 116 6.41 5.61 -3.61
CA PRO A 116 6.22 4.76 -2.44
C PRO A 116 6.11 3.27 -2.76
N MET A 117 6.04 2.87 -4.04
CA MET A 117 5.71 1.50 -4.42
C MET A 117 6.61 0.47 -3.75
N VAL A 118 7.93 0.67 -3.83
CA VAL A 118 8.92 -0.25 -3.25
C VAL A 118 8.78 -0.31 -1.73
N VAL A 119 8.56 0.84 -1.08
CA VAL A 119 8.36 0.93 0.37
C VAL A 119 7.09 0.17 0.78
N ARG A 120 5.99 0.31 0.05
CA ARG A 120 4.72 -0.39 0.33
C ARG A 120 4.87 -1.91 0.21
N ILE A 121 5.52 -2.38 -0.86
CA ILE A 121 5.80 -3.81 -1.06
C ILE A 121 6.69 -4.34 0.06
N PHE A 122 7.76 -3.62 0.39
CA PHE A 122 8.69 -3.98 1.45
C PHE A 122 7.99 -4.09 2.81
N VAL A 123 7.24 -3.07 3.20
CA VAL A 123 6.47 -3.04 4.46
C VAL A 123 5.47 -4.19 4.53
N SER A 124 4.77 -4.50 3.43
CA SER A 124 3.84 -5.62 3.38
C SER A 124 4.53 -6.97 3.61
N ASN A 125 5.73 -7.16 3.05
CA ASN A 125 6.50 -8.38 3.26
C ASN A 125 6.98 -8.49 4.71
N CYS A 126 7.58 -7.43 5.26
CA CYS A 126 8.03 -7.41 6.66
C CYS A 126 6.89 -7.74 7.62
N HIS A 127 5.72 -7.15 7.40
CA HIS A 127 4.55 -7.42 8.23
C HIS A 127 4.13 -8.89 8.15
N SER A 128 3.99 -9.48 6.95
CA SER A 128 3.63 -10.89 6.81
C SER A 128 4.63 -11.85 7.46
N TYR A 129 5.94 -11.57 7.41
CA TYR A 129 6.94 -12.38 8.11
C TYR A 129 6.75 -12.36 9.64
N VAL A 130 6.46 -11.20 10.21
CA VAL A 130 6.19 -11.07 11.65
C VAL A 130 4.91 -11.82 12.03
N LEU A 131 3.83 -11.66 11.26
CA LEU A 131 2.57 -12.36 11.52
C LEU A 131 2.72 -13.89 11.44
N ARG A 132 3.60 -14.38 10.55
CA ARG A 132 3.87 -15.81 10.40
C ARG A 132 4.60 -16.39 11.61
N ALA A 133 5.53 -15.64 12.20
CA ALA A 133 6.27 -16.06 13.38
C ALA A 133 5.38 -16.16 14.64
N GLU A 134 4.41 -15.25 14.80
CA GLU A 134 3.51 -15.27 15.96
C GLU A 134 2.46 -16.40 15.89
N TYR A 135 2.22 -17.02 14.73
CA TYR A 135 1.08 -17.91 14.53
C TYR A 135 1.39 -19.19 13.74
N GLU A 136 2.18 -20.09 14.34
CA GLU A 136 2.26 -21.48 13.87
C GLU A 136 0.96 -22.29 14.13
N ALA A 137 0.09 -21.82 15.03
CA ALA A 137 -1.09 -22.55 15.51
C ALA A 137 -2.45 -22.09 14.92
N LEU A 138 -2.49 -21.16 13.95
CA LEU A 138 -3.77 -20.69 13.39
C LEU A 138 -4.43 -21.69 12.43
N PRO A 139 -5.77 -21.59 12.27
CA PRO A 139 -6.48 -22.29 11.20
C PRO A 139 -5.88 -22.01 9.82
N PHE A 140 -5.89 -23.01 8.95
CA PHE A 140 -5.35 -22.98 7.59
C PHE A 140 -5.68 -21.70 6.81
N PHE A 141 -6.91 -21.19 6.95
CA PHE A 141 -7.37 -19.99 6.26
C PHE A 141 -6.53 -18.73 6.56
N PHE A 142 -6.17 -18.50 7.82
CA PHE A 142 -5.37 -17.32 8.18
C PHE A 142 -3.94 -17.44 7.69
N ARG A 143 -3.38 -18.66 7.71
CA ARG A 143 -2.04 -18.93 7.18
C ARG A 143 -1.95 -18.63 5.69
N VAL A 144 -2.93 -19.08 4.90
CA VAL A 144 -3.00 -18.75 3.46
C VAL A 144 -3.19 -17.25 3.26
N SER A 145 -4.02 -16.60 4.08
CA SER A 145 -4.26 -15.16 3.98
C SER A 145 -2.99 -14.33 4.21
N ILE A 146 -2.15 -14.71 5.19
CA ILE A 146 -0.89 -14.01 5.49
C ILE A 146 0.10 -14.07 4.32
N GLU A 147 0.17 -15.20 3.62
CA GLU A 147 1.01 -15.38 2.42
C GLU A 147 0.43 -14.65 1.20
N LEU A 148 -0.89 -14.50 1.13
CA LEU A 148 -1.57 -13.87 0.01
C LEU A 148 -1.51 -12.32 0.05
N VAL A 149 -1.50 -11.72 1.24
CA VAL A 149 -1.50 -10.25 1.42
C VAL A 149 -0.34 -9.53 0.69
N PRO A 150 0.93 -9.98 0.77
CA PRO A 150 2.03 -9.37 0.03
C PRO A 150 1.87 -9.46 -1.49
N LEU A 151 1.35 -10.58 -1.99
CA LEU A 151 1.07 -10.78 -3.41
C LEU A 151 -0.03 -9.83 -3.89
N LEU A 152 -1.13 -9.73 -3.14
CA LEU A 152 -2.22 -8.79 -3.43
C LEU A 152 -1.73 -7.35 -3.38
N THR A 153 -0.94 -6.98 -2.38
CA THR A 153 -0.37 -5.62 -2.27
C THR A 153 0.54 -5.32 -3.46
N THR A 154 1.32 -6.29 -3.94
CA THR A 154 2.17 -6.11 -5.12
C THR A 154 1.33 -5.85 -6.38
N ILE A 155 0.29 -6.66 -6.61
CA ILE A 155 -0.61 -6.48 -7.76
C ILE A 155 -1.36 -5.15 -7.66
N GLU A 156 -1.85 -4.80 -6.47
CA GLU A 156 -2.56 -3.55 -6.20
C GLU A 156 -1.71 -2.32 -6.53
N VAL A 157 -0.46 -2.28 -6.06
CA VAL A 157 0.41 -1.12 -6.28
C VAL A 157 0.89 -1.04 -7.73
N ILE A 158 1.19 -2.17 -8.37
CA ILE A 158 1.57 -2.20 -9.80
C ILE A 158 0.41 -1.72 -10.67
N THR A 159 -0.81 -2.23 -10.43
CA THR A 159 -1.99 -1.82 -11.21
C THR A 159 -2.33 -0.35 -10.98
N MET A 160 -2.16 0.16 -9.75
CA MET A 160 -2.29 1.58 -9.46
C MET A 160 -1.26 2.43 -10.19
N ALA A 161 0.00 2.01 -10.20
CA ALA A 161 1.05 2.70 -10.94
C ALA A 161 0.74 2.72 -12.45
N LEU A 162 0.31 1.58 -13.01
CA LEU A 162 -0.01 1.47 -14.43
C LEU A 162 -1.17 2.38 -14.84
N PHE A 163 -2.29 2.41 -14.10
CA PHE A 163 -3.39 3.32 -14.48
C PHE A 163 -3.08 4.80 -14.19
N SER A 164 -2.11 5.10 -13.31
CA SER A 164 -1.63 6.48 -13.11
C SER A 164 -0.75 6.97 -14.27
N ILE A 165 -0.01 6.06 -14.92
CA ILE A 165 0.89 6.36 -16.03
C ILE A 165 0.14 6.39 -17.36
N ILE A 166 -0.66 5.35 -17.61
CA ILE A 166 -1.39 5.18 -18.87
C ILE A 166 -2.62 6.07 -18.83
N THR A 167 -2.70 7.09 -19.68
CA THR A 167 -3.90 7.95 -19.75
C THR A 167 -4.89 7.45 -20.79
N VAL A 168 -6.18 7.75 -20.60
CA VAL A 168 -7.25 7.36 -21.53
C VAL A 168 -7.16 8.16 -22.84
N HIS A 169 -6.77 9.43 -22.77
CA HIS A 169 -6.76 10.34 -23.92
C HIS A 169 -5.50 10.24 -24.79
N SER A 170 -4.33 9.91 -24.22
CA SER A 170 -3.07 9.86 -24.99
C SER A 170 -2.59 8.46 -25.36
N ASP A 171 -2.95 7.44 -24.57
CA ASP A 171 -2.32 6.12 -24.63
C ASP A 171 -3.32 5.02 -25.01
N PHE A 172 -3.53 4.03 -24.13
CA PHE A 172 -4.35 2.85 -24.37
C PHE A 172 -5.52 2.80 -23.38
N PRO A 173 -6.73 3.23 -23.79
CA PRO A 173 -7.90 3.30 -22.91
C PRO A 173 -8.30 1.91 -22.37
N GLU A 174 -8.15 0.87 -23.20
CA GLU A 174 -8.45 -0.51 -22.82
C GLU A 174 -7.53 -1.06 -21.72
N VAL A 175 -6.24 -0.70 -21.74
CA VAL A 175 -5.28 -1.10 -20.71
C VAL A 175 -5.57 -0.35 -19.42
N ASN A 176 -5.83 0.96 -19.49
CA ASN A 176 -6.21 1.76 -18.32
C ASN A 176 -7.46 1.17 -17.63
N ARG A 177 -8.47 0.81 -18.43
CA ARG A 177 -9.71 0.15 -17.99
C ARG A 177 -9.44 -1.16 -17.27
N PHE A 178 -8.61 -2.03 -17.85
CA PHE A 178 -8.21 -3.29 -17.22
C PHE A 178 -7.48 -3.06 -15.89
N CYS A 179 -6.49 -2.16 -15.87
CA CYS A 179 -5.74 -1.83 -14.66
C CYS A 179 -6.64 -1.31 -13.52
N LYS A 180 -7.62 -0.44 -13.82
CA LYS A 180 -8.59 0.05 -12.83
C LYS A 180 -9.44 -1.09 -12.26
N ILE A 181 -9.93 -2.01 -13.08
CA ILE A 181 -10.73 -3.16 -12.62
C ILE A 181 -9.91 -4.08 -11.71
N VAL A 182 -8.70 -4.44 -12.15
CA VAL A 182 -7.81 -5.30 -11.35
C VAL A 182 -7.44 -4.61 -10.03
N PHE A 183 -7.13 -3.31 -10.07
CA PHE A 183 -6.87 -2.52 -8.86
C PHE A 183 -8.03 -2.62 -7.86
N VAL A 184 -9.27 -2.36 -8.28
CA VAL A 184 -10.44 -2.37 -7.39
C VAL A 184 -10.66 -3.75 -6.76
N MET A 185 -10.58 -4.81 -7.58
CA MET A 185 -10.75 -6.18 -7.11
C MET A 185 -9.65 -6.57 -6.12
N THR A 186 -8.39 -6.34 -6.48
CA THR A 186 -7.24 -6.69 -5.67
C THR A 186 -7.20 -5.87 -4.38
N ALA A 187 -7.42 -4.55 -4.44
CA ALA A 187 -7.47 -3.68 -3.26
C ALA A 187 -8.61 -4.10 -2.32
N GLY A 188 -9.80 -4.39 -2.84
CA GLY A 188 -10.93 -4.83 -2.04
C GLY A 188 -10.64 -6.14 -1.30
N VAL A 189 -10.10 -7.14 -2.00
CA VAL A 189 -9.71 -8.41 -1.37
C VAL A 189 -8.59 -8.21 -0.35
N ASN A 190 -7.57 -7.40 -0.67
CA ASN A 190 -6.46 -7.09 0.23
C ASN A 190 -6.95 -6.43 1.53
N MET A 191 -7.85 -5.44 1.42
CA MET A 191 -8.43 -4.74 2.56
C MET A 191 -9.26 -5.67 3.44
N VAL A 192 -10.05 -6.57 2.84
CA VAL A 192 -10.85 -7.56 3.59
C VAL A 192 -9.96 -8.55 4.33
N LEU A 193 -8.98 -9.15 3.66
CA LEU A 193 -8.07 -10.13 4.29
C LEU A 193 -7.25 -9.49 5.40
N THR A 194 -6.67 -8.32 5.14
CA THR A 194 -5.88 -7.58 6.14
C THR A 194 -6.75 -7.20 7.36
N SER A 195 -7.99 -6.75 7.14
CA SER A 195 -8.92 -6.45 8.24
C SER A 195 -9.27 -7.70 9.06
N ALA A 196 -9.51 -8.84 8.39
CA ALA A 196 -9.84 -10.10 9.06
C ALA A 196 -8.68 -10.62 9.90
N ILE A 197 -7.45 -10.57 9.36
CA ILE A 197 -6.23 -10.92 10.09
C ILE A 197 -6.11 -10.01 11.31
N GLN A 198 -6.18 -8.69 11.14
CA GLN A 198 -5.98 -7.76 12.25
C GLN A 198 -7.08 -7.82 13.30
N TYR A 199 -8.32 -8.08 12.92
CA TYR A 199 -9.39 -8.31 13.88
C TYR A 199 -9.06 -9.51 14.78
N SER A 200 -8.58 -10.61 14.19
CA SER A 200 -8.11 -11.80 14.92
C SER A 200 -6.98 -11.47 15.91
N PHE A 201 -5.98 -10.70 15.48
CA PHE A 201 -4.87 -10.24 16.32
C PHE A 201 -5.34 -9.31 17.44
N SER A 202 -6.20 -8.34 17.11
CA SER A 202 -6.69 -7.34 18.06
C SER A 202 -7.41 -7.99 19.23
N LYS A 203 -8.14 -9.10 19.01
CA LYS A 203 -8.81 -9.87 20.07
C LYS A 203 -7.83 -10.41 21.11
N SER A 204 -6.59 -10.70 20.72
CA SER A 204 -5.53 -11.19 21.58
C SER A 204 -4.71 -10.06 22.23
N SER A 205 -4.68 -8.88 21.60
CA SER A 205 -3.92 -7.74 22.10
C SER A 205 -4.60 -7.07 23.31
N GLN A 206 -3.79 -6.65 24.29
CA GLN A 206 -4.27 -5.86 25.42
C GLN A 206 -4.31 -4.34 25.14
N GLN A 207 -3.77 -3.89 24.00
CA GLN A 207 -3.64 -2.46 23.71
C GLN A 207 -4.88 -1.91 23.00
N ARG A 208 -5.47 -0.84 23.57
CA ARG A 208 -6.65 -0.14 23.02
C ARG A 208 -6.45 0.35 21.57
N ILE A 209 -5.22 0.73 21.22
CA ILE A 209 -4.86 1.25 19.91
C ILE A 209 -5.07 0.18 18.81
N ASP A 210 -4.83 -1.09 19.12
CA ASP A 210 -5.02 -2.19 18.15
C ASP A 210 -6.50 -2.44 17.83
N HIS A 211 -7.38 -2.31 18.83
CA HIS A 211 -8.82 -2.42 18.62
C HIS A 211 -9.37 -1.27 17.78
N VAL A 212 -8.91 -0.04 18.02
CA VAL A 212 -9.30 1.13 17.23
C VAL A 212 -8.81 0.99 15.79
N SER A 213 -7.56 0.58 15.59
CA SER A 213 -6.98 0.29 14.27
C SER A 213 -7.82 -0.74 13.51
N ALA A 214 -8.13 -1.89 14.14
CA ALA A 214 -8.95 -2.92 13.53
C ALA A 214 -10.37 -2.44 13.18
N ALA A 215 -11.01 -1.67 14.06
CA ALA A 215 -12.33 -1.10 13.81
C ALA A 215 -12.35 -0.13 12.61
N VAL A 216 -11.35 0.76 12.53
CA VAL A 216 -11.20 1.69 11.41
C VAL A 216 -10.95 0.94 10.11
N LYS A 217 -10.12 -0.10 10.12
CA LYS A 217 -9.85 -0.93 8.93
C LYS A 217 -11.09 -1.68 8.46
N MET A 218 -11.88 -2.27 9.36
CA MET A 218 -13.14 -2.89 9.00
C MET A 218 -14.12 -1.89 8.38
N ALA A 219 -14.31 -0.72 9.00
CA ALA A 219 -15.22 0.30 8.49
C ALA A 219 -14.81 0.81 7.10
N THR A 220 -13.52 1.08 6.91
CA THR A 220 -12.97 1.56 5.63
C THR A 220 -12.99 0.48 4.55
N ALA A 221 -12.71 -0.79 4.89
CA ALA A 221 -12.86 -1.92 3.96
C ALA A 221 -14.32 -2.10 3.52
N CYS A 222 -15.28 -2.03 4.43
CA CYS A 222 -16.71 -2.10 4.08
C CYS A 222 -17.13 -0.94 3.16
N ALA A 223 -16.72 0.29 3.48
CA ALA A 223 -17.03 1.45 2.66
C ALA A 223 -16.43 1.33 1.24
N PHE A 224 -15.17 0.93 1.15
CA PHE A 224 -14.48 0.74 -0.13
C PHE A 224 -15.15 -0.37 -0.96
N CYS A 225 -15.35 -1.56 -0.39
CA CYS A 225 -15.93 -2.69 -1.12
C CYS A 225 -17.38 -2.45 -1.56
N TYR A 226 -18.14 -1.63 -0.83
CA TYR A 226 -19.51 -1.30 -1.20
C TYR A 226 -19.58 -0.26 -2.33
N LEU A 227 -18.76 0.79 -2.27
CA LEU A 227 -18.85 1.93 -3.18
C LEU A 227 -17.98 1.78 -4.43
N ALA A 228 -16.81 1.15 -4.33
CA ALA A 228 -15.86 1.05 -5.44
C ALA A 228 -16.45 0.37 -6.69
N PRO A 229 -17.15 -0.78 -6.60
CA PRO A 229 -17.75 -1.39 -7.79
C PRO A 229 -18.75 -0.47 -8.49
N GLN A 230 -19.57 0.26 -7.73
CA GLN A 230 -20.60 1.16 -8.27
C GLN A 230 -19.96 2.35 -8.99
N TYR A 231 -18.95 2.97 -8.36
CA TYR A 231 -18.22 4.09 -8.96
C TYR A 231 -17.46 3.67 -10.21
N PHE A 232 -16.68 2.58 -10.15
CA PHE A 232 -15.87 2.14 -11.28
C PHE A 232 -16.70 1.58 -12.43
N GLN A 233 -17.89 1.03 -12.18
CA GLN A 233 -18.83 0.68 -13.25
C GLN A 233 -19.31 1.92 -14.01
N HIS A 234 -19.59 3.02 -13.30
CA HIS A 234 -19.92 4.29 -13.94
C HIS A 234 -18.71 4.90 -14.67
N HIS A 235 -17.53 4.91 -14.03
CA HIS A 235 -16.28 5.39 -14.63
C HIS A 235 -15.91 4.60 -15.89
N HIS A 236 -16.18 3.30 -15.92
CA HIS A 236 -15.96 2.46 -17.08
C HIS A 236 -16.78 2.90 -18.30
N SER A 237 -18.06 3.25 -18.10
CA SER A 237 -18.91 3.78 -19.16
C SER A 237 -18.38 5.11 -19.71
N ALA A 238 -17.72 5.91 -18.86
CA ALA A 238 -17.04 7.14 -19.23
C ALA A 238 -15.72 6.93 -19.99
N ILE A 239 -15.01 5.82 -19.77
CA ILE A 239 -13.78 5.51 -20.52
C ILE A 239 -14.12 5.16 -21.98
N SER A 240 -15.25 4.49 -22.22
CA SER A 240 -15.72 4.18 -23.59
C SER A 240 -16.18 5.42 -24.37
N PHE A 241 -16.51 6.52 -23.69
CA PHE A 241 -16.88 7.80 -24.29
C PHE A 241 -16.04 8.92 -23.67
N PRO A 242 -14.89 9.27 -24.26
CA PRO A 242 -13.89 10.11 -23.60
C PRO A 242 -14.53 11.40 -23.08
N ILE A 243 -14.58 11.53 -21.76
CA ILE A 243 -15.08 12.73 -21.11
C ILE A 243 -14.02 13.82 -21.26
N CYS A 244 -14.47 15.02 -21.59
CA CYS A 244 -13.63 16.18 -21.88
C CYS A 244 -13.67 17.26 -20.79
N PHE A 245 -14.21 16.91 -19.63
CA PHE A 245 -14.37 17.76 -18.46
C PHE A 245 -14.23 16.93 -17.18
N SER A 246 -13.77 17.54 -16.10
CA SER A 246 -13.50 16.86 -14.83
C SER A 246 -14.77 16.59 -14.00
N TYR A 247 -15.91 17.19 -14.35
CA TYR A 247 -17.14 17.21 -13.53
C TYR A 247 -17.99 15.95 -13.68
N MET A 248 -18.53 15.44 -12.57
CA MET A 248 -19.47 14.32 -12.55
C MET A 248 -20.72 14.68 -11.74
N PRO A 249 -21.86 13.96 -11.91
CA PRO A 249 -23.00 14.11 -11.02
C PRO A 249 -22.61 13.92 -9.56
N ARG A 250 -23.19 14.71 -8.65
CA ARG A 250 -22.79 14.76 -7.23
C ARG A 250 -22.66 13.39 -6.57
N ILE A 251 -23.61 12.49 -6.83
CA ILE A 251 -23.63 11.15 -6.24
C ILE A 251 -22.33 10.40 -6.54
N TYR A 252 -21.88 10.40 -7.80
CA TYR A 252 -20.65 9.71 -8.20
C TYR A 252 -19.39 10.40 -7.70
N ALA A 253 -19.36 11.73 -7.67
CA ALA A 253 -18.25 12.48 -7.08
C ALA A 253 -18.11 12.19 -5.57
N PHE A 254 -19.22 12.16 -4.82
CA PHE A 254 -19.21 11.78 -3.41
C PHE A 254 -18.75 10.34 -3.20
N MET A 255 -19.20 9.40 -4.03
CA MET A 255 -18.74 8.01 -3.97
C MET A 255 -17.21 7.95 -4.15
N GLU A 256 -16.66 8.65 -5.13
CA GLU A 256 -15.23 8.73 -5.38
C GLU A 256 -14.46 9.25 -4.15
N TYR A 257 -14.91 10.35 -3.57
CA TYR A 257 -14.24 10.95 -2.41
C TYR A 257 -14.24 10.00 -1.21
N VAL A 258 -15.35 9.30 -0.98
CA VAL A 258 -15.43 8.31 0.10
C VAL A 258 -14.50 7.13 -0.19
N ILE A 259 -14.39 6.66 -1.44
CA ILE A 259 -13.46 5.60 -1.84
C ILE A 259 -12.01 6.02 -1.60
N ILE A 260 -11.62 7.22 -2.03
CA ILE A 260 -10.26 7.76 -1.85
C ILE A 260 -9.94 7.90 -0.37
N VAL A 261 -10.84 8.48 0.42
CA VAL A 261 -10.65 8.65 1.87
C VAL A 261 -10.59 7.31 2.59
N ALA A 262 -11.47 6.36 2.24
CA ALA A 262 -11.47 5.03 2.83
C ALA A 262 -10.16 4.29 2.54
N TYR A 263 -9.72 4.31 1.28
CA TYR A 263 -8.46 3.70 0.87
C TYR A 263 -7.25 4.35 1.56
N GLY A 264 -7.18 5.69 1.54
CA GLY A 264 -6.09 6.42 2.18
C GLY A 264 -6.03 6.18 3.70
N THR A 265 -7.18 6.25 4.38
CA THR A 265 -7.27 6.00 5.83
C THR A 265 -6.87 4.57 6.17
N PHE A 266 -7.33 3.58 5.40
CA PHE A 266 -6.95 2.18 5.59
C PHE A 266 -5.43 1.99 5.54
N HIS A 267 -4.77 2.51 4.50
CA HIS A 267 -3.32 2.38 4.37
C HIS A 267 -2.55 3.22 5.39
N ILE A 268 -3.05 4.40 5.79
CA ILE A 268 -2.42 5.18 6.88
C ILE A 268 -2.52 4.43 8.22
N THR A 269 -3.64 3.77 8.50
CA THR A 269 -3.78 2.97 9.73
C THR A 269 -2.85 1.75 9.75
N SER A 270 -2.24 1.36 8.62
CA SER A 270 -1.20 0.32 8.60
C SER A 270 0.09 0.73 9.32
N LEU A 271 0.35 2.04 9.46
CA LEU A 271 1.49 2.57 10.22
C LEU A 271 1.43 2.14 11.70
N ILE A 272 0.22 1.98 12.24
CA ILE A 272 0.01 1.52 13.61
C ILE A 272 0.47 0.07 13.77
N ASP A 273 0.31 -0.76 12.74
CA ASP A 273 0.61 -2.20 12.83
C ASP A 273 2.10 -2.47 12.78
N ILE A 274 2.86 -1.61 12.09
CA ILE A 274 4.32 -1.69 11.94
C ILE A 274 5.07 -0.93 13.04
N ARG A 275 4.39 -0.34 14.02
CA ARG A 275 4.98 0.56 15.03
C ARG A 275 6.11 -0.07 15.86
N HIS A 276 6.08 -1.40 15.99
CA HIS A 276 7.06 -2.17 16.75
C HIS A 276 8.09 -2.87 15.85
N ILE A 277 7.92 -2.83 14.52
CA ILE A 277 8.82 -3.50 13.59
C ILE A 277 10.11 -2.70 13.47
N SER A 278 11.21 -3.34 13.86
CA SER A 278 12.56 -2.80 13.76
C SER A 278 13.50 -3.79 13.09
N PHE A 279 14.43 -3.27 12.30
CA PHE A 279 15.58 -4.01 11.83
C PHE A 279 16.69 -3.93 12.86
N MET A 280 17.12 -5.09 13.35
CA MET A 280 18.26 -5.20 14.24
C MET A 280 19.44 -5.82 13.51
N CYS A 281 20.60 -5.16 13.58
CA CYS A 281 21.86 -5.68 13.03
C CYS A 281 22.78 -6.13 14.18
N TYR A 282 23.15 -7.42 14.16
CA TYR A 282 24.07 -8.04 15.11
C TYR A 282 25.33 -8.54 14.39
N PRO A 283 26.41 -7.74 14.31
CA PRO A 283 27.61 -8.13 13.56
C PRO A 283 28.31 -9.36 14.16
N ARG A 284 28.24 -9.57 15.49
CA ARG A 284 28.88 -10.73 16.14
C ARG A 284 28.24 -12.07 15.77
N THR A 285 26.94 -12.14 15.57
CA THR A 285 26.28 -13.35 15.04
C THR A 285 26.45 -13.51 13.53
N CYS A 286 26.60 -12.40 12.77
CA CYS A 286 26.94 -12.46 11.36
C CYS A 286 28.38 -12.94 11.08
N SER A 287 29.30 -12.77 12.03
CA SER A 287 30.69 -13.23 11.91
C SER A 287 30.88 -14.76 12.09
N GLY A 288 29.82 -15.49 12.41
CA GLY A 288 29.89 -16.93 12.71
C GLY A 288 30.53 -17.26 14.06
N GLU A 289 31.07 -16.28 14.78
CA GLU A 289 31.67 -16.45 16.12
C GLU A 289 30.63 -16.75 17.22
N CYS A 290 29.36 -16.44 16.97
CA CYS A 290 28.25 -16.65 17.89
C CYS A 290 27.12 -17.41 17.21
N GLU A 291 26.43 -18.27 17.96
CA GLU A 291 25.25 -18.96 17.46
C GLU A 291 24.13 -17.99 17.06
N PRO A 292 23.36 -18.30 16.00
CA PRO A 292 22.21 -17.51 15.61
C PRO A 292 21.21 -17.47 16.78
N LEU A 293 20.88 -16.25 17.23
CA LEU A 293 19.96 -16.01 18.34
C LEU A 293 18.58 -16.58 18.00
N ASP A 294 17.96 -17.28 18.95
CA ASP A 294 16.62 -17.84 18.75
C ASP A 294 15.60 -16.70 18.57
N PRO A 295 14.83 -16.67 17.46
CA PRO A 295 13.83 -15.61 17.22
C PRO A 295 12.79 -15.49 18.34
N LEU A 296 12.55 -16.56 19.12
CA LEU A 296 11.66 -16.54 20.28
C LEU A 296 12.16 -15.62 21.42
N ASN A 297 13.47 -15.40 21.52
CA ASN A 297 14.06 -14.53 22.55
C ASN A 297 13.72 -13.04 22.32
N PHE A 298 13.39 -12.66 21.07
CA PHE A 298 12.98 -11.29 20.70
C PHE A 298 11.45 -11.10 20.68
N ALA A 299 10.69 -12.07 21.16
CA ALA A 299 9.23 -12.02 21.15
C ALA A 299 8.65 -10.87 22.00
N LYS A 300 9.41 -10.31 22.94
CA LYS A 300 9.00 -9.11 23.68
C LYS A 300 9.37 -7.82 22.94
N GLY A 301 8.68 -7.53 21.83
CA GLY A 301 8.75 -6.19 21.20
C GLY A 301 8.87 -6.11 19.67
N ARG A 302 8.71 -7.22 18.93
CA ARG A 302 8.60 -7.30 17.45
C ARG A 302 9.83 -6.85 16.64
N ALA A 303 11.03 -7.27 17.04
CA ALA A 303 12.21 -7.13 16.19
C ALA A 303 12.22 -8.15 15.04
N LEU A 304 12.44 -7.70 13.80
CA LEU A 304 12.75 -8.60 12.69
C LEU A 304 14.28 -8.72 12.59
N LEU A 305 14.81 -9.90 12.92
CA LEU A 305 16.22 -10.21 12.73
C LEU A 305 16.47 -10.50 11.24
N VAL A 306 16.97 -9.51 10.50
CA VAL A 306 17.53 -9.76 9.16
C VAL A 306 19.04 -9.64 9.28
N ALA A 307 19.69 -10.80 9.35
CA ALA A 307 21.13 -10.87 9.12
C ALA A 307 21.39 -10.45 7.67
N LEU A 308 21.85 -9.21 7.47
CA LEU A 308 22.45 -8.81 6.22
C LEU A 308 23.79 -9.55 6.09
N ALA A 309 23.73 -10.77 5.58
CA ALA A 309 24.91 -11.50 5.15
C ALA A 309 25.48 -10.77 3.92
N SER A 310 26.45 -9.89 4.16
CA SER A 310 27.49 -9.64 3.16
C SER A 310 28.18 -10.97 2.92
N ASN A 311 27.99 -11.53 1.74
CA ASN A 311 28.75 -12.67 1.22
C ASN A 311 30.24 -12.52 1.58
N ALA A 312 30.70 -13.33 2.52
CA ALA A 312 32.09 -13.69 2.65
C ALA A 312 32.10 -15.19 2.95
N GLU A 313 32.87 -15.92 2.15
CA GLU A 313 33.24 -17.32 2.37
C GLU A 313 32.21 -18.38 1.95
N SER A 314 31.97 -18.44 0.64
CA SER A 314 31.77 -19.73 -0.04
C SER A 314 32.84 -19.90 -1.13
N PHE A 315 34.11 -19.81 -0.75
CA PHE A 315 35.24 -20.30 -1.55
C PHE A 315 36.45 -20.48 -0.65
N GLU A 316 36.37 -21.41 0.30
CA GLU A 316 37.55 -22.15 0.70
C GLU A 316 37.15 -23.53 1.25
N GLN A 317 37.77 -24.54 0.63
CA GLN A 317 37.94 -25.95 1.05
C GLN A 317 36.82 -26.95 0.73
N GLY A 318 37.12 -27.83 -0.24
CA GLY A 318 36.42 -29.08 -0.51
C GLY A 318 36.58 -29.56 -1.94
#